data_AF-A0A917X4Z6-F1
#
_entry.id   AF-A0A917X4Z6-F1
#
_cell.length_a   1.000
_cell.length_b   1.000
_cell.length_c   1.000
_cell.angle_alpha   90.00
_cell.angle_beta   90.00
_cell.angle_gamma   90.00
#
_symmetry.space_group_name_H-M   'P 1'
#
loop_
_entity.id
_entity.type
_entity.pdbx_description
1 polymer ?
#
loop_
_entity_poly.entity_id
_entity_poly.type
_entity_poly.pdbx_seq_one_letter_code
_entity_poly.pdbx_strand_id
1 'polypeptide(L)'
;MLGIGAAHATELPFVFDTLAAAGAAALVGEEAPQALADEMNAAWASFVHGEGPGWPRWDASRPVRRFDGAGNPVVHDPRGDRRAAMSAALSRRTSAAIGGSGR
;
A
#
# COMPACT_ATOMS: atom_id res chain seq x y z
N MET A 1 13.74 -1.23 17.36
CA MET A 1 12.72 -1.38 16.30
C MET A 1 11.74 -2.46 16.72
N LEU A 2 10.43 -2.25 16.52
CA LEU A 2 9.39 -3.22 16.91
C LEU A 2 9.36 -4.51 16.06
N GLY A 3 10.16 -4.60 14.98
CA GLY A 3 10.28 -5.81 14.16
C GLY A 3 9.01 -6.20 13.40
N ILE A 4 8.03 -5.29 13.29
CA ILE A 4 6.71 -5.55 12.72
C ILE A 4 6.68 -5.50 11.18
N GLY A 5 7.79 -5.12 10.54
CA GLY A 5 7.87 -4.93 9.08
C GLY A 5 6.97 -3.79 8.60
N ALA A 6 6.54 -3.85 7.33
CA ALA A 6 5.58 -2.92 6.74
C ALA A 6 4.16 -3.19 7.28
N ALA A 7 3.95 -2.82 8.54
CA ALA A 7 2.69 -2.98 9.26
C ALA A 7 1.82 -1.73 9.13
N HIS A 8 0.64 -1.78 9.75
CA HIS A 8 -0.28 -0.65 9.76
C HIS A 8 0.38 0.62 10.32
N ALA A 9 0.20 1.75 9.61
CA ALA A 9 0.71 3.08 9.94
C ALA A 9 2.23 3.26 9.87
N THR A 10 3.00 2.23 9.50
CA THR A 10 4.45 2.34 9.35
C THR A 10 4.86 3.18 8.14
N GLU A 11 3.94 3.42 7.20
CA GLU A 11 4.15 4.29 6.05
C GLU A 11 4.10 5.79 6.39
N LEU A 12 3.46 6.17 7.50
CA LEU A 12 3.18 7.59 7.79
C LEU A 12 4.47 8.44 7.88
N PRO A 13 5.54 8.02 8.57
CA PRO A 13 6.77 8.81 8.62
C PRO A 13 7.41 9.04 7.24
N PHE A 14 7.22 8.11 6.29
CA PHE A 14 7.71 8.25 4.92
C PHE A 14 6.80 9.16 4.09
N VAL A 15 5.48 8.94 4.14
CA VAL A 15 4.50 9.75 3.37
C VAL A 15 4.60 11.24 3.74
N PHE A 16 4.78 11.55 5.02
CA PHE A 16 4.87 12.92 5.50
C PHE A 16 6.27 13.51 5.50
N ASP A 17 7.29 12.74 5.13
CA ASP A 17 8.70 13.13 5.24
C ASP A 17 9.06 13.65 6.64
N THR A 18 8.82 12.79 7.64
CA THR A 18 8.97 13.12 9.08
C THR A 18 9.81 12.08 9.81
N LEU A 19 10.79 11.49 9.15
CA LEU A 19 11.67 10.47 9.75
C LEU A 19 12.43 10.99 10.99
N ALA A 20 12.68 12.29 11.07
CA ALA A 20 13.33 12.94 12.22
C ALA A 20 12.35 13.31 13.36
N ALA A 21 11.04 13.11 13.20
CA ALA A 21 10.06 13.46 14.21
C ALA A 21 10.11 12.51 15.42
N ALA A 22 9.77 13.04 16.59
CA ALA A 22 9.72 12.25 17.82
C ALA A 22 8.79 11.03 17.65
N GLY A 23 9.31 9.83 17.93
CA GLY A 23 8.57 8.57 17.82
C GLY A 23 8.65 7.88 16.45
N ALA A 24 9.16 8.53 15.39
CA ALA A 24 9.30 7.91 14.07
C ALA A 24 10.21 6.67 14.13
N ALA A 25 11.37 6.77 14.79
CA ALA A 25 12.33 5.66 14.92
C ALA A 25 11.73 4.42 15.61
N ALA A 26 10.71 4.58 16.46
CA ALA A 26 10.02 3.44 17.07
C ALA A 26 9.24 2.61 16.04
N LEU A 27 8.69 3.26 15.01
CA LEU A 27 7.92 2.66 13.93
C LEU A 27 8.81 2.10 12.82
N VAL A 28 9.78 2.91 12.36
CA VAL A 28 10.52 2.63 11.11
C VAL A 28 12.00 2.34 11.30
N GLY A 29 12.50 2.44 12.54
CA GLY A 29 13.92 2.25 12.87
C GLY A 29 14.75 3.53 12.73
N GLU A 30 15.94 3.52 13.32
CA GLU A 30 16.89 4.65 13.29
C GLU A 30 17.50 4.86 11.89
N GLU A 31 17.63 3.78 11.12
CA GLU A 31 18.25 3.79 9.79
C GLU A 31 17.21 3.77 8.66
N ALA A 32 16.02 4.33 8.92
CA ALA A 32 14.98 4.45 7.90
C ALA A 32 15.49 5.28 6.71
N PRO A 33 15.34 4.80 5.46
CA PRO A 33 15.95 5.44 4.30
C PRO A 33 15.23 6.74 3.93
N GLN A 34 15.91 7.88 4.08
CA GLN A 34 15.40 9.20 3.72
C GLN A 34 14.96 9.28 2.24
N ALA A 35 15.74 8.69 1.33
CA ALA A 35 15.40 8.69 -0.09
C ALA A 35 14.03 8.03 -0.39
N LEU A 36 13.58 7.09 0.45
CA LEU A 36 12.25 6.51 0.33
C LEU A 36 11.15 7.49 0.77
N ALA A 37 11.40 8.26 1.84
CA ALA A 37 10.50 9.30 2.29
C ALA A 37 10.37 10.41 1.24
N ASP A 38 11.50 10.87 0.69
CA ASP A 38 11.55 11.89 -0.37
C ASP A 38 10.68 11.47 -1.57
N GLU A 39 10.82 10.22 -2.02
CA GLU A 39 10.09 9.70 -3.17
C GLU A 39 8.58 9.53 -2.89
N MET A 40 8.22 8.98 -1.72
CA MET A 40 6.82 8.82 -1.33
C MET A 40 6.13 10.17 -1.15
N ASN A 41 6.77 11.11 -0.46
CA ASN A 41 6.23 12.45 -0.25
C ASN A 41 6.02 13.20 -1.57
N ALA A 42 7.02 13.20 -2.46
CA ALA A 42 6.93 13.83 -3.76
C ALA A 42 5.81 13.25 -4.63
N ALA A 43 5.66 11.92 -4.66
CA ALA A 43 4.59 11.28 -5.41
C ALA A 43 3.19 11.66 -4.89
N TRP A 44 3.02 11.80 -3.57
CA TRP A 44 1.75 12.24 -2.97
C TRP A 44 1.48 13.71 -3.26
N ALA A 45 2.49 14.58 -3.16
CA ALA A 45 2.36 15.99 -3.47
C ALA A 45 1.95 16.20 -4.94
N SER A 46 2.66 15.58 -5.90
CA SER A 46 2.30 15.66 -7.33
C SER A 46 0.90 15.13 -7.62
N PHE A 47 0.45 14.07 -6.93
CA PHE A 47 -0.93 13.61 -7.03
C PHE A 47 -1.94 14.65 -6.55
N VAL A 48 -1.71 15.26 -5.37
CA VAL A 48 -2.56 16.33 -4.82
C VAL A 48 -2.63 17.55 -5.73
N HIS A 49 -1.52 17.88 -6.42
CA HIS A 49 -1.45 18.96 -7.40
C HIS A 49 -2.04 18.63 -8.78
N GLY A 50 -2.50 17.38 -9.00
CA GLY A 50 -3.13 16.97 -10.25
C GLY A 50 -2.16 16.57 -11.37
N GLU A 51 -0.86 16.52 -11.07
CA GLU A 51 0.20 16.09 -12.00
C GLU A 51 0.23 14.56 -12.12
N GLY A 52 -0.34 13.87 -11.13
CA GLY A 52 -0.32 12.43 -10.99
C GLY A 52 0.95 11.94 -10.28
N PRO A 53 0.97 10.69 -9.81
CA PRO A 53 2.01 10.22 -8.91
C PRO A 53 3.26 9.68 -9.62
N GLY A 54 3.33 9.79 -10.96
CA GLY A 54 4.47 9.29 -11.75
C GLY A 54 4.42 7.81 -12.13
N TRP A 55 3.26 7.15 -12.02
CA TRP A 55 3.05 5.79 -12.54
C TRP A 55 1.66 5.63 -13.18
N PRO A 56 1.44 4.56 -13.98
CA PRO A 56 0.17 4.36 -14.68
C PRO A 56 -1.04 4.33 -13.76
N ARG A 57 -2.16 4.88 -14.25
CA ARG A 57 -3.45 4.80 -13.56
C ARG A 57 -3.88 3.33 -13.43
N TRP A 58 -4.56 3.02 -12.34
CA TRP A 58 -5.15 1.71 -12.13
C TRP A 58 -6.10 1.29 -13.27
N ASP A 59 -5.92 0.08 -13.77
CA ASP A 59 -6.74 -0.54 -14.81
C ASP A 59 -6.85 -2.08 -14.62
N ALA A 60 -7.28 -2.81 -15.65
CA ALA A 60 -7.41 -4.27 -15.61
C ALA A 60 -6.06 -5.01 -15.45
N SER A 61 -4.94 -4.39 -15.82
CA SER A 61 -3.58 -4.90 -15.56
C SER A 61 -3.12 -4.67 -14.13
N ARG A 62 -3.85 -3.84 -13.37
CA ARG A 62 -3.68 -3.63 -11.92
C ARG A 62 -2.27 -3.16 -11.53
N PRO A 63 -1.76 -2.09 -12.14
CA PRO A 63 -0.45 -1.55 -11.81
C PRO A 63 -0.48 -0.93 -10.42
N VAL A 64 0.52 -1.24 -9.59
CA VAL A 64 0.76 -0.55 -8.31
C VAL A 64 2.23 -0.19 -8.19
N ARG A 65 2.52 0.96 -7.57
CA ARG A 65 3.86 1.30 -7.11
C ARG A 65 4.16 0.50 -5.84
N ARG A 66 5.24 -0.27 -5.87
CA ARG A 66 5.81 -0.87 -4.66
C ARG A 66 6.83 0.11 -4.09
N PHE A 67 6.69 0.47 -2.82
CA PHE A 67 7.70 1.21 -2.08
C PHE A 67 8.46 0.20 -1.19
N ASP A 68 9.64 -0.21 -1.63
CA ASP A 68 10.48 -1.22 -0.97
C ASP A 68 11.94 -0.77 -0.78
N GLY A 69 12.28 0.46 -1.20
CA GLY A 69 13.65 0.98 -1.16
C GLY A 69 14.58 0.40 -2.23
N ALA A 70 14.09 -0.52 -3.08
CA ALA A 70 14.85 -1.19 -4.14
C ALA A 70 14.39 -0.71 -5.53
N GLY A 71 14.49 0.61 -5.75
CA GLY A 71 14.06 1.26 -7.00
C GLY A 71 12.54 1.45 -7.12
N ASN A 72 11.79 0.97 -6.13
CA ASN A 72 10.35 1.17 -5.99
C ASN A 72 9.59 0.87 -7.30
N PRO A 73 9.59 -0.39 -7.79
CA PRO A 73 9.07 -0.68 -9.13
C PRO A 73 7.55 -0.57 -9.21
N VAL A 74 7.03 -0.35 -10.43
CA VAL A 74 5.64 -0.65 -10.74
C VAL A 74 5.50 -2.16 -10.93
N VAL A 75 4.61 -2.78 -10.17
CA VAL A 75 4.32 -4.21 -10.25
C VAL A 75 2.85 -4.42 -10.59
N HIS A 76 2.56 -5.46 -11.37
CA HIS A 76 1.20 -5.81 -11.74
C HIS A 76 0.67 -6.86 -10.78
N ASP A 77 -0.48 -6.57 -10.19
CA ASP A 77 -1.25 -7.54 -9.41
C ASP A 77 -0.46 -8.34 -8.36
N PRO A 78 0.28 -7.69 -7.44
CA PRO A 78 1.02 -8.42 -6.42
C PRO A 78 0.06 -9.20 -5.51
N ARG A 79 0.31 -10.50 -5.36
CA ARG A 79 -0.55 -11.44 -4.61
C ARG A 79 -1.97 -11.59 -5.22
N GLY A 80 -2.06 -11.57 -6.55
CA GLY A 80 -3.33 -11.72 -7.28
C GLY A 80 -4.08 -13.01 -7.00
N ASP A 81 -3.36 -14.10 -6.71
CA ASP A 81 -3.88 -15.38 -6.24
C ASP A 81 -4.71 -15.22 -4.95
N ARG A 82 -4.17 -14.52 -3.95
CA ARG A 82 -4.85 -14.24 -2.68
C ARG A 82 -6.08 -13.38 -2.88
N ARG A 83 -5.99 -12.32 -3.70
CA ARG A 83 -7.16 -11.49 -4.02
C ARG A 83 -8.26 -12.34 -4.68
N ALA A 84 -7.91 -13.13 -5.70
CA ALA A 84 -8.87 -13.97 -6.41
C ALA A 84 -9.58 -14.94 -5.47
N ALA A 85 -8.82 -15.60 -4.58
CA ALA A 85 -9.37 -16.48 -3.55
C ALA A 85 -10.35 -15.74 -2.62
N MET A 86 -10.01 -14.54 -2.16
CA MET A 86 -10.87 -13.72 -1.30
C MET A 86 -12.15 -13.28 -2.02
N SER A 87 -12.04 -12.78 -3.26
CA SER A 87 -13.18 -12.40 -4.08
C SER A 87 -14.13 -13.58 -4.27
N ALA A 88 -13.61 -14.76 -4.61
CA ALA A 88 -14.43 -15.96 -4.77
C ALA A 88 -15.11 -16.40 -3.46
N ALA A 89 -14.41 -16.29 -2.31
CA ALA A 89 -14.97 -16.59 -1.00
C ALA A 89 -16.12 -15.63 -0.63
N LEU A 90 -15.96 -14.34 -0.90
CA LEU A 90 -16.99 -13.32 -0.69
C LEU A 90 -18.22 -13.58 -1.57
N SER A 91 -18.02 -13.86 -2.87
CA SER A 91 -19.13 -14.20 -3.78
C SER A 91 -19.94 -15.41 -3.29
N ARG A 92 -19.27 -16.49 -2.87
CA ARG A 92 -19.95 -17.68 -2.32
C ARG A 92 -20.76 -17.36 -1.06
N ARG A 93 -20.24 -16.52 -0.15
CA ARG A 93 -20.94 -16.12 1.08
C ARG A 93 -22.21 -15.32 0.78
N THR A 94 -22.14 -14.40 -0.18
CA THR A 94 -23.32 -13.63 -0.61
C THR A 94 -24.39 -14.55 -1.23
N SER A 95 -24.00 -15.49 -2.09
CA SER A 95 -24.93 -16.46 -2.69
C SER A 95 -25.60 -17.40 -1.67
N ALA A 96 -24.87 -17.81 -0.62
CA ALA A 96 -25.44 -18.64 0.44
C ALA A 96 -26.43 -17.86 1.33
N ALA A 97 -26.17 -16.58 1.60
CA ALA A 97 -27.06 -15.73 2.41
C ALA A 97 -28.40 -15.43 1.72
N ILE A 98 -28.41 -15.22 0.40
CA ILE A 98 -29.64 -14.96 -0.37
C ILE A 98 -30.49 -16.22 -0.59
N GLY A 99 -29.88 -17.41 -0.60
CA GLY A 99 -30.59 -18.69 -0.79
C GLY A 99 -31.20 -19.29 0.47
N GLY A 100 -30.94 -18.73 1.66
CA GLY A 100 -31.31 -19.31 2.95
C GLY A 100 -32.69 -18.92 3.52
N SER A 101 -33.45 -18.03 2.87
CA SER A 101 -34.72 -17.49 3.39
C SER A 101 -35.97 -18.31 2.99
N GLY A 102 -35.84 -19.62 2.81
CA GLY A 102 -36.94 -20.51 2.45
C GLY A 102 -37.15 -21.61 3.49
N ARG A 103 -37.87 -21.30 4.57
CA ARG A 103 -38.65 -22.26 5.38
C ARG A 103 -39.94 -21.60 5.80
#